data_AF-F6DN51-F1
#
_entry.id   AF-F6DN51-F1
#
_cell.length_a   1.000
_cell.length_b   1.000
_cell.length_c   1.000
_cell.angle_alpha   90.00
_cell.angle_beta   90.00
_cell.angle_gamma   90.00
#
_symmetry.space_group_name_H-M   'P 1'
#
loop_
_entity.id
_entity.type
_entity.pdbx_description
1 polymer ?
#
loop_
_entity_poly.entity_id
_entity_poly.type
_entity_poly.pdbx_seq_one_letter_code
_entity_poly.pdbx_strand_id
1 'polypeptide(L)'
;MINIPAERDTFVSNIRKGQSQCRPSFLATGKASVGSVFYSRYISYIFFDLSGIPREERIVSADLILHLYDPAFIGALPGAIALGVLGEPFAECTTSFINRPCALAKSLITAPLPSETTMVSMDITKYIKQWHLGQRTNYGLALGAANSPGVALFHSSYSPDSAKHPLLEVSTVSGGCTRPVVNLEETYVVQSTPGFSEAQEVWNYSRYSYIIHNIGTKNILVKLQNSADNILFMDEEPEIELAPGQSYILVSTFFTRYVRIRFRLVPAESGSGTIKIWLQGR
;
A
#
# COMPACT_ATOMS: atom_id res chain seq x y z
N MET A 1 3.70 -2.27 12.86
CA MET A 1 2.49 -1.55 13.32
C MET A 1 2.66 -0.10 12.91
N ILE A 2 1.66 0.47 12.24
CA ILE A 2 1.66 1.83 11.69
C ILE A 2 0.53 2.58 12.37
N ASN A 3 0.83 3.75 12.94
CA ASN A 3 -0.13 4.59 13.65
C ASN A 3 -0.42 5.82 12.79
N ILE A 4 -1.66 5.95 12.34
CA ILE A 4 -2.08 6.99 11.40
C ILE A 4 -3.05 7.93 12.13
N PRO A 5 -2.66 9.18 12.44
CA PRO A 5 -3.57 10.15 13.04
C PRO A 5 -4.64 10.59 12.04
N ALA A 6 -5.80 11.03 12.55
CA ALA A 6 -6.82 11.63 11.69
C ALA A 6 -6.29 12.94 11.07
N GLU A 7 -6.30 13.01 9.74
CA GLU A 7 -5.86 14.21 8.99
C GLU A 7 -6.87 15.34 9.14
N ARG A 8 -8.16 14.99 9.17
CA ARG A 8 -9.25 15.95 9.38
C ARG A 8 -10.45 15.28 10.04
N ASP A 9 -11.10 16.02 10.91
CA ASP A 9 -12.34 15.63 11.56
C ASP A 9 -13.27 16.84 11.80
N THR A 10 -14.56 16.56 11.96
CA THR A 10 -15.57 17.57 12.31
C THR A 10 -16.83 16.87 12.81
N PHE A 11 -17.79 17.62 13.35
CA PHE A 11 -19.13 17.09 13.63
C PHE A 11 -20.22 18.07 13.24
N VAL A 12 -21.42 17.56 13.02
CA VAL A 12 -22.61 18.34 12.67
C VAL A 12 -23.74 18.04 13.63
N SER A 13 -24.64 19.01 13.83
CA SER A 13 -25.84 18.83 14.65
C SER A 13 -27.11 19.34 13.97
N ASN A 14 -28.22 18.66 14.19
CA ASN A 14 -29.52 19.10 13.65
C ASN A 14 -30.11 20.31 14.39
N ILE A 15 -29.56 20.69 15.54
CA ILE A 15 -29.94 21.91 16.28
C ILE A 15 -29.40 23.14 15.54
N ARG A 16 -28.15 23.07 15.07
CA ARG A 16 -27.46 24.17 14.38
C ARG A 16 -27.21 23.82 12.92
N LYS A 17 -28.30 23.65 12.16
CA LYS A 17 -28.24 22.97 10.86
C LYS A 17 -27.29 23.60 9.84
N GLY A 18 -27.23 24.93 9.79
CA GLY A 18 -26.37 25.67 8.85
C GLY A 18 -24.98 26.01 9.41
N GLN A 19 -24.68 25.68 10.67
CA GLN A 19 -23.39 25.98 11.27
C GLN A 19 -22.45 24.77 11.12
N SER A 20 -21.29 25.00 10.50
CA SER A 20 -20.18 24.07 10.52
C SER A 20 -19.39 24.18 11.82
N GLN A 21 -18.78 23.06 12.24
CA GLN A 21 -17.84 23.05 13.37
C GLN A 21 -16.43 23.00 12.80
N CYS A 22 -15.77 24.16 12.76
CA CYS A 22 -14.39 24.27 12.30
C CYS A 22 -13.45 23.96 13.46
N ARG A 23 -12.55 22.99 13.31
CA ARG A 23 -11.53 22.64 14.31
C ARG A 23 -12.06 22.46 15.73
N PRO A 24 -13.13 21.67 15.93
CA PRO A 24 -13.70 21.53 17.27
C PRO A 24 -12.71 20.82 18.18
N SER A 25 -12.66 21.12 19.48
CA SER A 25 -11.81 20.39 20.44
C SER A 25 -12.34 19.00 20.80
N PHE A 26 -13.55 18.67 20.36
CA PHE A 26 -14.19 17.37 20.55
C PHE A 26 -15.08 16.99 19.35
N LEU A 27 -15.42 15.71 19.27
CA LEU A 27 -16.33 15.12 18.30
C LEU A 27 -17.58 14.61 19.01
N ALA A 28 -18.75 15.14 18.66
CA ALA A 28 -20.02 14.72 19.25
C ALA A 28 -20.73 13.68 18.37
N THR A 29 -21.13 12.56 18.97
CA THR A 29 -21.84 11.47 18.29
C THR A 29 -22.99 10.97 19.13
N GLY A 30 -24.20 10.93 18.56
CA GLY A 30 -25.35 10.32 19.23
C GLY A 30 -26.65 11.08 19.04
N LYS A 31 -27.62 10.79 19.92
CA LYS A 31 -28.93 11.45 19.95
C LYS A 31 -29.32 11.82 21.38
N ALA A 32 -29.52 13.09 21.67
CA ALA A 32 -30.09 13.52 22.96
C ALA A 32 -31.58 13.80 22.79
N SER A 33 -32.42 13.23 23.67
CA SER A 33 -33.83 13.58 23.74
C SER A 33 -33.99 14.91 24.48
N VAL A 34 -34.73 15.85 23.90
CA VAL A 34 -35.14 17.10 24.55
C VAL A 34 -36.66 17.10 24.61
N GLY A 35 -37.22 16.52 25.69
CA GLY A 35 -38.66 16.29 25.83
C GLY A 35 -39.21 15.16 24.95
N SER A 36 -40.54 15.04 24.86
CA SER A 36 -41.23 13.93 24.19
C SER A 36 -41.27 14.02 22.65
N VAL A 37 -40.88 15.15 22.05
CA VAL A 37 -41.08 15.43 20.61
C VAL A 37 -39.80 15.85 19.87
N PHE A 38 -38.78 16.36 20.56
CA PHE A 38 -37.56 16.86 19.92
C PHE A 38 -36.34 16.00 20.26
N TYR A 39 -35.53 15.69 19.24
CA TYR A 39 -34.25 15.02 19.41
C TYR A 39 -33.14 15.81 18.73
N SER A 40 -32.03 15.93 19.45
CA SER A 40 -30.78 16.52 18.97
C SER A 40 -29.89 15.41 18.47
N ARG A 41 -29.55 15.42 17.18
CA ARG A 41 -28.70 14.41 16.52
C ARG A 41 -27.34 15.00 16.22
N TYR A 42 -26.30 14.26 16.58
CA TYR A 42 -24.91 14.58 16.33
C TYR A 42 -24.26 13.48 15.49
N ILE A 43 -23.53 13.90 14.45
CA ILE A 43 -22.79 13.00 13.56
C ILE A 43 -21.36 13.55 13.46
N SER A 44 -20.36 12.73 13.78
CA SER A 44 -18.96 13.09 13.59
C SER A 44 -18.41 12.45 12.31
N TYR A 45 -17.46 13.12 11.67
CA TYR A 45 -16.77 12.67 10.47
C TYR A 45 -15.27 12.67 10.70
N ILE A 46 -14.58 11.63 10.25
CA ILE A 46 -13.14 11.45 10.46
C ILE A 46 -12.52 10.91 9.16
N PHE A 47 -11.39 11.47 8.75
CA PHE A 47 -10.63 11.03 7.59
C PHE A 47 -9.19 10.72 7.98
N PHE A 48 -8.65 9.61 7.45
CA PHE A 48 -7.28 9.17 7.63
C PHE A 48 -6.60 9.09 6.27
N ASP A 49 -5.42 9.68 6.13
CA ASP A 49 -4.58 9.49 4.95
C ASP A 49 -3.84 8.15 5.03
N LEU A 50 -4.08 7.27 4.05
CA LEU A 50 -3.44 5.96 3.98
C LEU A 50 -2.18 5.96 3.13
N SER A 51 -1.77 7.11 2.57
CA SER A 51 -0.60 7.22 1.69
C SER A 51 0.72 6.78 2.35
N GLY A 52 0.77 6.81 3.68
CA GLY A 52 1.88 6.30 4.48
C GLY A 52 2.00 4.78 4.54
N ILE A 53 1.01 4.02 4.04
CA ILE A 53 1.09 2.56 3.93
C ILE A 53 1.67 2.20 2.55
N PRO A 54 2.85 1.55 2.47
CA PRO A 54 3.41 1.12 1.20
C PRO A 54 2.46 0.20 0.41
N ARG A 55 2.41 0.33 -0.91
CA ARG A 55 1.45 -0.43 -1.75
C ARG A 55 1.68 -1.94 -1.71
N GLU A 56 2.92 -2.33 -1.46
CA GLU A 56 3.37 -3.71 -1.29
C GLU A 56 3.00 -4.32 0.07
N GLU A 57 2.65 -3.51 1.07
CA GLU A 57 2.26 -4.02 2.38
C GLU A 57 0.85 -4.63 2.34
N ARG A 58 0.72 -5.81 2.92
CA ARG A 58 -0.58 -6.47 3.11
C ARG A 58 -1.09 -6.18 4.50
N ILE A 59 -2.18 -5.44 4.59
CA ILE A 59 -2.87 -5.18 5.85
C ILE A 59 -3.37 -6.49 6.45
N VAL A 60 -3.03 -6.74 7.72
CA VAL A 60 -3.49 -7.88 8.52
C VAL A 60 -4.73 -7.45 9.30
N SER A 61 -4.61 -6.40 10.11
CA SER A 61 -5.67 -5.80 10.92
C SER A 61 -5.59 -4.27 10.87
N ALA A 62 -6.73 -3.61 11.13
CA ALA A 62 -6.79 -2.18 11.33
C ALA A 62 -7.92 -1.81 12.31
N ASP A 63 -7.56 -1.06 13.36
CA ASP A 63 -8.46 -0.66 14.43
C ASP A 63 -8.53 0.87 14.55
N LEU A 64 -9.76 1.39 14.58
CA LEU A 64 -10.02 2.79 14.89
C LEU A 64 -10.09 2.96 16.41
N ILE A 65 -9.20 3.78 16.95
CA ILE A 65 -9.09 4.11 18.37
C ILE A 65 -9.63 5.52 18.61
N LEU A 66 -10.60 5.65 19.54
CA LEU A 66 -11.21 6.91 19.93
C LEU A 66 -11.18 7.04 21.46
N HIS A 67 -10.73 8.17 21.97
CA HIS A 67 -10.73 8.47 23.41
C HIS A 67 -11.89 9.38 23.77
N LEU A 68 -12.57 9.09 24.90
CA LEU A 68 -13.64 9.94 25.41
C LEU A 68 -13.07 11.28 25.90
N TYR A 69 -13.80 12.35 25.60
CA TYR A 69 -13.51 13.71 26.06
C TYR A 69 -13.98 13.93 27.50
N ASP A 70 -13.64 15.07 28.11
CA ASP A 70 -14.19 15.48 29.42
C ASP A 70 -15.10 16.72 29.26
N PRO A 71 -16.41 16.64 29.56
CA PRO A 71 -17.14 15.44 29.98
C PRO A 71 -17.32 14.43 28.83
N ALA A 72 -17.44 13.15 29.17
CA ALA A 72 -17.54 12.08 28.17
C ALA A 72 -18.92 11.99 27.49
N PHE A 73 -19.97 12.46 28.16
CA PHE A 73 -21.35 12.28 27.70
C PHE A 73 -22.21 13.52 27.91
N ILE A 74 -23.17 13.74 27.02
CA ILE A 74 -24.27 14.68 27.19
C ILE A 74 -25.59 13.90 27.29
N GLY A 75 -26.29 14.07 28.40
CA GLY A 75 -27.55 13.37 28.68
C GLY A 75 -27.31 11.95 29.20
N ALA A 76 -28.11 10.99 28.75
CA ALA A 76 -27.96 9.59 29.12
C ALA A 76 -26.67 8.98 28.52
N LEU A 77 -26.14 7.94 29.16
CA LEU A 77 -25.05 7.13 28.61
C LEU A 77 -25.55 6.41 27.34
N PRO A 78 -24.99 6.68 26.15
CA PRO A 78 -25.32 5.91 24.97
C PRO A 78 -24.76 4.49 25.12
N GLY A 79 -25.62 3.47 25.06
CA GLY A 79 -25.16 2.08 25.14
C GLY A 79 -24.23 1.63 24.00
N ALA A 80 -24.22 2.33 22.87
CA ALA A 80 -23.33 2.05 21.74
C ALA A 80 -23.22 3.26 20.78
N ILE A 81 -22.18 3.26 19.95
CA ILE A 81 -22.06 4.12 18.77
C ILE A 81 -22.08 3.30 17.48
N ALA A 82 -22.54 3.92 16.41
CA ALA A 82 -22.52 3.36 15.08
C ALA A 82 -21.43 4.02 14.22
N LEU A 83 -20.69 3.22 13.48
CA LEU A 83 -19.70 3.66 12.50
C LEU A 83 -20.17 3.25 11.11
N GLY A 84 -20.13 4.18 10.16
CA GLY A 84 -20.39 3.91 8.74
C GLY A 84 -19.31 4.51 7.85
N VAL A 85 -19.12 3.90 6.68
CA VAL A 85 -18.18 4.41 5.68
C VAL A 85 -18.86 5.41 4.76
N LEU A 86 -18.20 6.55 4.50
CA LEU A 86 -18.72 7.60 3.64
C LEU A 86 -18.74 7.19 2.16
N GLY A 87 -19.75 7.67 1.44
CA GLY A 87 -19.89 7.53 -0.02
C GLY A 87 -19.44 8.77 -0.80
N GLU A 88 -19.24 9.88 -0.11
CA GLU A 88 -18.87 11.18 -0.65
C GLU A 88 -17.98 11.92 0.37
N PRO A 89 -17.09 12.82 -0.08
CA PRO A 89 -16.17 13.50 0.80
C PRO A 89 -16.89 14.51 1.70
N PHE A 90 -16.22 14.87 2.81
CA PHE A 90 -16.58 16.02 3.62
C PHE A 90 -15.39 16.99 3.67
N ALA A 91 -15.69 18.26 3.89
CA ALA A 91 -14.69 19.31 4.07
C ALA A 91 -14.81 19.93 5.46
N GLU A 92 -13.67 20.10 6.12
CA GLU A 92 -13.63 20.77 7.41
C GLU A 92 -14.12 22.21 7.28
N CYS A 93 -14.73 22.75 8.33
CA CYS A 93 -15.22 24.15 8.41
C CYS A 93 -16.34 24.53 7.41
N THR A 94 -16.72 23.67 6.46
CA THR A 94 -17.84 23.92 5.52
C THR A 94 -18.94 22.87 5.60
N THR A 95 -18.63 21.68 6.12
CA THR A 95 -19.64 20.65 6.39
C THR A 95 -20.54 21.10 7.55
N SER A 96 -21.83 21.15 7.27
CA SER A 96 -22.92 21.50 8.17
C SER A 96 -23.95 20.37 8.14
N PHE A 97 -24.98 20.42 8.99
CA PHE A 97 -26.02 19.42 8.91
C PHE A 97 -26.77 19.47 7.57
N ILE A 98 -26.87 20.62 6.90
CA ILE A 98 -27.62 20.76 5.65
C ILE A 98 -26.93 20.06 4.47
N ASN A 99 -25.62 20.25 4.33
CA ASN A 99 -24.80 19.75 3.21
C ASN A 99 -23.95 18.53 3.59
N ARG A 100 -24.30 17.85 4.69
CA ARG A 100 -23.58 16.67 5.17
C ARG A 100 -23.63 15.52 4.16
N PRO A 101 -22.61 14.65 4.12
CA PRO A 101 -22.67 13.40 3.38
C PRO A 101 -23.93 12.58 3.74
N CYS A 102 -24.68 12.16 2.72
CA CYS A 102 -25.95 11.45 2.82
C CYS A 102 -25.79 9.95 3.12
N ALA A 103 -24.57 9.43 3.17
CA ALA A 103 -24.30 8.01 3.31
C ALA A 103 -23.60 7.65 4.64
N LEU A 104 -24.37 7.19 5.62
CA LEU A 104 -23.93 6.00 6.34
C LEU A 104 -24.17 4.86 5.34
N ALA A 105 -23.13 4.37 4.65
CA ALA A 105 -23.30 3.16 3.85
C ALA A 105 -23.95 2.06 4.72
N LYS A 106 -24.70 1.13 4.11
CA LYS A 106 -25.36 -0.02 4.78
C LYS A 106 -24.44 -0.83 5.72
N SER A 107 -23.13 -0.61 5.64
CA SER A 107 -22.12 -1.23 6.47
C SER A 107 -21.95 -0.46 7.79
N LEU A 108 -22.86 -0.72 8.73
CA LEU A 108 -22.76 -0.25 10.11
C LEU A 108 -21.91 -1.23 10.93
N ILE A 109 -20.88 -0.71 11.60
CA ILE A 109 -20.27 -1.37 12.76
C ILE A 109 -20.87 -0.71 14.00
N THR A 110 -21.22 -1.51 15.01
CA THR A 110 -21.68 -1.00 16.30
C THR A 110 -20.64 -1.34 17.35
N ALA A 111 -20.21 -0.36 18.12
CA ALA A 111 -19.31 -0.55 19.25
C ALA A 111 -20.02 -0.21 20.57
N PRO A 112 -20.01 -1.11 21.57
CA PRO A 112 -20.57 -0.80 22.87
C PRO A 112 -19.79 0.32 23.55
N LEU A 113 -20.48 1.09 24.39
CA LEU A 113 -19.91 2.15 25.22
C LEU A 113 -20.19 1.84 26.69
N PRO A 114 -19.33 1.06 27.36
CA PRO A 114 -19.44 0.79 28.79
C PRO A 114 -19.22 2.09 29.60
N SER A 115 -19.85 2.18 30.77
CA SER A 115 -19.75 3.35 31.65
C SER A 115 -18.33 3.62 32.19
N GLU A 116 -17.48 2.60 32.25
CA GLU A 116 -16.12 2.69 32.82
C GLU A 116 -15.02 2.82 31.77
N THR A 117 -15.39 2.84 30.49
CA THR A 117 -14.42 2.87 29.39
C THR A 117 -13.99 4.30 29.10
N THR A 118 -12.69 4.53 28.91
CA THR A 118 -12.12 5.83 28.47
C THR A 118 -11.73 5.83 26.99
N MET A 119 -11.79 4.68 26.33
CA MET A 119 -11.35 4.46 24.96
C MET A 119 -12.21 3.41 24.23
N VAL A 120 -12.68 3.73 23.04
CA VAL A 120 -13.38 2.80 22.16
C VAL A 120 -12.44 2.35 21.04
N SER A 121 -12.38 1.05 20.79
CA SER A 121 -11.70 0.46 19.64
C SER A 121 -12.70 -0.24 18.72
N MET A 122 -12.53 -0.08 17.41
CA MET A 122 -13.39 -0.65 16.38
C MET A 122 -12.56 -1.27 15.25
N ASP A 123 -12.75 -2.57 15.02
CA ASP A 123 -12.15 -3.27 13.88
C ASP A 123 -12.77 -2.76 12.57
N ILE A 124 -11.95 -2.06 11.79
CA ILE A 124 -12.30 -1.55 10.46
C ILE A 124 -11.42 -2.14 9.36
N THR A 125 -10.75 -3.26 9.64
CA THR A 125 -9.81 -3.98 8.77
C THR A 125 -10.34 -4.14 7.35
N LYS A 126 -11.62 -4.53 7.23
CA LYS A 126 -12.28 -4.73 5.92
C LYS A 126 -12.23 -3.47 5.06
N TYR A 127 -12.50 -2.30 5.63
CA TYR A 127 -12.57 -1.05 4.87
C TYR A 127 -11.20 -0.50 4.55
N ILE A 128 -10.25 -0.56 5.50
CA ILE A 128 -8.87 -0.15 5.24
C ILE A 128 -8.26 -0.98 4.11
N LYS A 129 -8.51 -2.31 4.09
CA LYS A 129 -8.10 -3.18 2.96
C LYS A 129 -8.69 -2.73 1.62
N GLN A 130 -9.99 -2.43 1.57
CA GLN A 130 -10.65 -1.98 0.34
C GLN A 130 -10.11 -0.64 -0.16
N TRP A 131 -9.81 0.28 0.76
CA TRP A 131 -9.22 1.58 0.43
C TRP A 131 -7.78 1.45 -0.06
N HIS A 132 -6.96 0.66 0.63
CA HIS A 132 -5.56 0.43 0.27
C HIS A 132 -5.41 -0.24 -1.11
N LEU A 133 -6.27 -1.21 -1.42
CA LEU A 133 -6.28 -1.91 -2.71
C LEU A 133 -6.96 -1.10 -3.84
N GLY A 134 -7.43 0.11 -3.57
CA GLY A 134 -8.15 0.94 -4.56
C GLY A 134 -9.51 0.39 -5.00
N GLN A 135 -10.06 -0.60 -4.29
CA GLN A 135 -11.37 -1.19 -4.58
C GLN A 135 -12.52 -0.25 -4.20
N ARG A 136 -12.26 0.70 -3.29
CA ARG A 136 -13.19 1.74 -2.88
C ARG A 136 -12.42 3.04 -2.66
N THR A 137 -13.02 4.17 -3.02
CA THR A 137 -12.44 5.48 -2.68
C THR A 137 -12.57 5.73 -1.18
N ASN A 138 -11.48 6.18 -0.54
CA ASN A 138 -11.51 6.63 0.84
C ASN A 138 -12.10 8.04 0.91
N TYR A 139 -13.30 8.16 1.44
CA TYR A 139 -13.91 9.46 1.78
C TYR A 139 -14.01 9.70 3.29
N GLY A 140 -13.49 8.76 4.09
CA GLY A 140 -13.56 8.79 5.54
C GLY A 140 -14.74 8.01 6.12
N LEU A 141 -14.95 8.24 7.41
CA LEU A 141 -15.88 7.54 8.28
C LEU A 141 -16.89 8.53 8.87
N ALA A 142 -18.07 8.03 9.20
CA ALA A 142 -19.09 8.75 9.94
C ALA A 142 -19.43 7.99 11.22
N LEU A 143 -19.38 8.68 12.35
CA LEU A 143 -19.84 8.22 13.65
C LEU A 143 -21.24 8.77 13.89
N GLY A 144 -22.17 7.89 14.23
CA GLY A 144 -23.57 8.23 14.46
C GLY A 144 -24.15 7.55 15.70
N ALA A 145 -25.39 7.93 16.01
CA ALA A 145 -26.16 7.28 17.06
C ALA A 145 -26.44 5.81 16.72
N ALA A 146 -26.23 4.93 17.68
CA ALA A 146 -26.88 3.63 17.70
C ALA A 146 -28.35 3.77 18.16
N ASN A 147 -29.00 2.65 18.49
CA ASN A 147 -30.41 2.63 18.87
C ASN A 147 -30.71 3.27 20.23
N SER A 148 -29.70 3.59 21.06
CA SER A 148 -29.84 4.17 22.40
C SER A 148 -29.79 5.71 22.44
N PRO A 149 -30.50 6.36 23.38
CA PRO A 149 -30.34 7.78 23.64
C PRO A 149 -29.00 8.06 24.35
N GLY A 150 -28.50 9.28 24.19
CA GLY A 150 -27.19 9.72 24.69
C GLY A 150 -26.30 10.27 23.58
N VAL A 151 -25.39 11.15 23.96
CA VAL A 151 -24.33 11.67 23.08
C VAL A 151 -23.00 11.41 23.73
N ALA A 152 -22.11 10.71 23.02
CA ALA A 152 -20.72 10.54 23.41
C ALA A 152 -19.88 11.67 22.81
N LEU A 153 -18.94 12.17 23.60
CA LEU A 153 -17.95 13.15 23.21
C LEU A 153 -16.58 12.46 23.13
N PHE A 154 -15.91 12.59 22.00
CA PHE A 154 -14.56 12.06 21.79
C PHE A 154 -13.58 13.22 21.60
N HIS A 155 -12.32 12.98 21.93
CA HIS A 155 -11.24 13.87 21.50
C HIS A 155 -11.20 13.99 19.97
N SER A 156 -10.95 15.20 19.48
CA SER A 156 -10.67 15.48 18.06
C SER A 156 -9.16 15.61 17.82
N SER A 157 -8.76 15.69 16.54
CA SER A 157 -7.42 16.08 16.09
C SER A 157 -7.01 17.49 16.54
N TYR A 158 -7.94 18.28 17.05
CA TYR A 158 -7.70 19.65 17.56
C TYR A 158 -7.82 19.75 19.08
N SER A 159 -8.02 18.62 19.77
CA SER A 159 -8.03 18.61 21.23
C SER A 159 -6.62 18.92 21.78
N PRO A 160 -6.48 19.56 22.96
CA PRO A 160 -5.17 19.93 23.50
C PRO A 160 -4.25 18.74 23.81
N ASP A 161 -4.83 17.58 24.12
CA ASP A 161 -4.11 16.37 24.45
C ASP A 161 -3.91 15.51 23.20
N SER A 162 -2.75 15.67 22.55
CA SER A 162 -2.41 14.96 21.31
C SER A 162 -2.32 13.45 21.47
N ALA A 163 -2.11 12.94 22.69
CA ALA A 163 -2.08 11.50 22.95
C ALA A 163 -3.48 10.86 22.87
N LYS A 164 -4.54 11.67 22.86
CA LYS A 164 -5.93 11.21 22.79
C LYS A 164 -6.60 11.48 21.44
N HIS A 165 -5.87 12.01 20.47
CA HIS A 165 -6.40 12.26 19.13
C HIS A 165 -6.93 10.98 18.48
N PRO A 166 -7.95 11.05 17.61
CA PRO A 166 -8.41 9.89 16.85
C PRO A 166 -7.25 9.23 16.08
N LEU A 167 -7.12 7.92 16.25
CA LEU A 167 -5.99 7.17 15.72
C LEU A 167 -6.47 5.93 14.97
N LEU A 168 -5.81 5.63 13.85
CA LEU A 168 -5.94 4.37 13.14
C LEU A 168 -4.66 3.55 13.36
N GLU A 169 -4.79 2.42 14.06
CA GLU A 169 -3.70 1.47 14.26
C GLU A 169 -3.77 0.38 13.19
N VAL A 170 -2.74 0.25 12.37
CA VAL A 170 -2.69 -0.72 11.26
C VAL A 170 -1.54 -1.69 11.46
N SER A 171 -1.86 -2.98 11.48
CA SER A 171 -0.84 -4.03 11.40
C SER A 171 -0.73 -4.51 9.98
N THR A 172 0.48 -4.46 9.43
CA THR A 172 0.80 -4.96 8.10
C THR A 172 1.82 -6.07 8.19
N VAL A 173 1.84 -6.91 7.17
CA VAL A 173 2.99 -7.75 6.87
C VAL A 173 3.42 -7.39 5.46
N SER A 174 4.72 -7.38 5.21
CA SER A 174 5.22 -7.15 3.87
C SER A 174 4.58 -8.18 2.96
N GLY A 175 3.71 -7.70 2.07
CA GLY A 175 3.14 -8.50 1.01
C GLY A 175 4.33 -8.73 0.09
N GLY A 176 4.93 -9.91 0.18
CA GLY A 176 6.09 -10.25 -0.60
C GLY A 176 5.76 -10.20 -2.10
N CYS A 177 5.85 -9.03 -2.71
CA CYS A 177 6.54 -8.91 -3.97
C CYS A 177 8.02 -8.88 -3.63
N THR A 178 8.57 -10.02 -3.20
CA THR A 178 9.98 -10.28 -3.52
C THR A 178 10.04 -10.16 -5.03
N ARG A 179 10.54 -9.02 -5.53
CA ARG A 179 11.03 -8.99 -6.91
C ARG A 179 11.93 -10.22 -7.02
N PRO A 180 11.63 -11.18 -7.90
CA PRO A 180 12.38 -12.42 -7.92
C PRO A 180 13.84 -12.06 -8.17
N VAL A 181 14.65 -12.19 -7.13
CA VAL A 181 16.10 -12.12 -7.29
C VAL A 181 16.45 -13.36 -8.05
N VAL A 182 16.70 -13.20 -9.34
CA VAL A 182 17.11 -14.29 -10.20
C VAL A 182 18.62 -14.45 -10.10
N ASN A 183 19.07 -15.70 -9.98
CA ASN A 183 20.47 -16.08 -10.11
C ASN A 183 20.50 -17.41 -10.86
N LEU A 184 20.40 -17.35 -12.19
CA LEU A 184 20.51 -18.52 -13.05
C LEU A 184 21.98 -18.72 -13.40
N GLU A 185 22.39 -19.98 -13.47
CA GLU A 185 23.75 -20.38 -13.77
C GLU A 185 23.73 -21.43 -14.89
N GLU A 186 24.54 -21.21 -15.92
CA GLU A 186 24.66 -22.08 -17.07
C GLU A 186 26.15 -22.32 -17.38
N THR A 187 26.50 -23.51 -17.87
CA THR A 187 27.87 -23.85 -18.28
C THR A 187 27.84 -24.53 -19.63
N TYR A 188 28.68 -24.06 -20.56
CA TYR A 188 28.71 -24.54 -21.94
C TYR A 188 30.12 -24.88 -22.40
N VAL A 189 30.21 -25.88 -23.27
CA VAL A 189 31.39 -26.13 -24.10
C VAL A 189 31.34 -25.18 -25.30
N VAL A 190 32.42 -24.46 -25.54
CA VAL A 190 32.53 -23.47 -26.62
C VAL A 190 33.29 -24.08 -27.79
N GLN A 191 32.74 -23.96 -29.00
CA GLN A 191 33.34 -24.46 -30.24
C GLN A 191 33.61 -23.28 -31.20
N SER A 192 34.24 -23.57 -32.35
CA SER A 192 34.46 -22.58 -33.41
C SER A 192 33.15 -22.08 -34.02
N THR A 193 32.12 -22.94 -34.08
CA THR A 193 30.77 -22.56 -34.47
C THR A 193 30.04 -21.83 -33.33
N PRO A 194 29.24 -20.79 -33.62
CA PRO A 194 28.47 -20.08 -32.60
C PRO A 194 27.52 -21.00 -31.82
N GLY A 195 27.62 -20.92 -30.49
CA GLY A 195 26.64 -21.44 -29.54
C GLY A 195 25.85 -20.30 -28.87
N PHE A 196 24.80 -20.67 -28.15
CA PHE A 196 23.91 -19.74 -27.46
C PHE A 196 23.58 -20.26 -26.07
N SER A 197 23.43 -19.35 -25.11
CA SER A 197 22.77 -19.66 -23.84
C SER A 197 21.29 -19.88 -24.05
N GLU A 198 20.61 -20.41 -23.02
CA GLU A 198 19.16 -20.37 -22.98
C GLU A 198 18.68 -18.92 -23.07
N ALA A 199 17.56 -18.72 -23.76
CA ALA A 199 16.94 -17.40 -23.87
C ALA A 199 16.06 -17.14 -22.66
N GLN A 200 16.35 -16.03 -21.96
CA GLN A 200 15.69 -15.69 -20.70
C GLN A 200 14.69 -14.57 -20.93
N GLU A 201 13.47 -14.75 -20.40
CA GLU A 201 12.46 -13.70 -20.38
C GLU A 201 12.74 -12.72 -19.23
N VAL A 202 13.07 -11.47 -19.56
CA VAL A 202 13.55 -10.46 -18.62
C VAL A 202 12.55 -9.34 -18.34
N TRP A 203 11.32 -9.48 -18.84
CA TRP A 203 10.25 -8.46 -18.72
C TRP A 203 9.93 -8.07 -17.27
N ASN A 204 10.11 -9.00 -16.34
CA ASN A 204 9.82 -8.80 -14.93
C ASN A 204 11.00 -8.23 -14.13
N TYR A 205 12.16 -7.98 -14.78
CA TYR A 205 13.34 -7.41 -14.12
C TYR A 205 13.41 -5.91 -14.36
N SER A 206 13.52 -5.15 -13.27
CA SER A 206 13.82 -3.72 -13.31
C SER A 206 15.26 -3.44 -13.72
N ARG A 207 16.18 -4.35 -13.38
CA ARG A 207 17.59 -4.36 -13.81
C ARG A 207 18.07 -5.80 -13.87
N TYR A 208 18.90 -6.12 -14.85
CA TYR A 208 19.59 -7.39 -14.93
C TYR A 208 20.98 -7.24 -15.55
N SER A 209 21.83 -8.23 -15.34
CA SER A 209 23.17 -8.31 -15.93
C SER A 209 23.55 -9.77 -16.18
N TYR A 210 24.30 -10.00 -17.24
CA TYR A 210 25.02 -11.24 -17.44
C TYR A 210 26.44 -11.11 -16.90
N ILE A 211 26.84 -12.05 -16.06
CA ILE A 211 28.24 -12.23 -15.67
C ILE A 211 28.74 -13.44 -16.45
N ILE A 212 29.86 -13.30 -17.14
CA ILE A 212 30.41 -14.34 -17.98
C ILE A 212 31.84 -14.59 -17.55
N HIS A 213 32.20 -15.85 -17.35
CA HIS A 213 33.54 -16.27 -16.93
C HIS A 213 34.06 -17.37 -17.84
N ASN A 214 35.25 -17.17 -18.41
CA ASN A 214 35.94 -18.18 -19.18
C ASN A 214 36.69 -19.13 -18.24
N ILE A 215 36.13 -20.32 -18.02
CA ILE A 215 36.72 -21.38 -17.18
C ILE A 215 37.56 -22.38 -18.01
N GLY A 216 37.65 -22.17 -19.32
CA GLY A 216 38.43 -22.99 -20.24
C GLY A 216 39.86 -22.52 -20.40
N THR A 217 40.54 -23.10 -21.40
CA THR A 217 41.95 -22.82 -21.74
C THR A 217 42.12 -22.05 -23.05
N LYS A 218 41.02 -21.58 -23.64
CA LYS A 218 40.94 -21.00 -24.99
C LYS A 218 40.34 -19.61 -24.94
N ASN A 219 40.78 -18.70 -25.81
CA ASN A 219 40.13 -17.40 -25.95
C ASN A 219 38.73 -17.55 -26.58
N ILE A 220 37.74 -16.89 -25.99
CA ILE A 220 36.35 -16.95 -26.43
C ILE A 220 35.83 -15.56 -26.76
N LEU A 221 34.94 -15.47 -27.74
CA LEU A 221 34.17 -14.28 -28.07
C LEU A 221 32.75 -14.44 -27.55
N VAL A 222 32.24 -13.41 -26.90
CA VAL A 222 30.89 -13.38 -26.33
C VAL A 222 30.17 -12.11 -26.74
N LYS A 223 28.86 -12.22 -26.95
CA LYS A 223 28.02 -11.10 -27.36
C LYS A 223 26.62 -11.22 -26.79
N LEU A 224 26.06 -10.11 -26.34
CA LEU A 224 24.69 -10.04 -25.88
C LEU A 224 23.75 -10.00 -27.10
N GLN A 225 22.65 -10.74 -27.03
CA GLN A 225 21.60 -10.73 -28.04
C GLN A 225 20.25 -10.47 -27.41
N ASN A 226 19.47 -9.59 -28.03
CA ASN A 226 18.17 -9.14 -27.53
C ASN A 226 17.05 -9.49 -28.54
N SER A 227 15.86 -9.84 -28.04
CA SER A 227 14.70 -10.20 -28.86
C SER A 227 13.38 -9.76 -28.22
N ALA A 228 12.42 -9.38 -29.07
CA ALA A 228 11.05 -9.07 -28.63
C ALA A 228 10.17 -10.33 -28.54
N ASP A 229 10.45 -11.35 -29.35
CA ASP A 229 9.57 -12.49 -29.61
C ASP A 229 10.21 -13.86 -29.34
N ASN A 230 11.47 -13.89 -28.89
CA ASN A 230 12.27 -15.10 -28.69
C ASN A 230 12.58 -15.86 -30.00
N ILE A 231 12.41 -15.22 -31.16
CA ILE A 231 12.66 -15.80 -32.49
C ILE A 231 13.74 -14.98 -33.20
N LEU A 232 13.51 -13.68 -33.37
CA LEU A 232 14.46 -12.78 -34.02
C LEU A 232 15.36 -12.11 -32.98
N PHE A 233 16.65 -12.42 -33.04
CA PHE A 233 17.65 -11.86 -32.14
C PHE A 233 18.55 -10.85 -32.84
N MET A 234 18.76 -9.71 -32.19
CA MET A 234 19.66 -8.65 -32.63
C MET A 234 20.93 -8.68 -31.78
N ASP A 235 22.09 -8.58 -32.44
CA ASP A 235 23.38 -8.45 -31.79
C ASP A 235 23.51 -7.07 -31.14
N GLU A 236 23.95 -7.03 -29.89
CA GLU A 236 24.35 -5.80 -29.20
C GLU A 236 25.88 -5.67 -29.23
N GLU A 237 26.37 -4.51 -29.64
CA GLU A 237 27.81 -4.21 -29.66
C GLU A 237 28.30 -3.72 -28.28
N PRO A 238 29.57 -4.00 -27.92
CA PRO A 238 30.59 -4.74 -28.68
C PRO A 238 30.58 -6.26 -28.46
N GLU A 239 31.15 -7.02 -29.41
CA GLU A 239 31.61 -8.40 -29.15
C GLU A 239 32.87 -8.37 -28.26
N ILE A 240 32.87 -9.13 -27.17
CA ILE A 240 33.95 -9.12 -26.16
C ILE A 240 34.79 -10.38 -26.28
N GLU A 241 36.12 -10.23 -26.36
CA GLU A 241 37.06 -11.33 -26.21
C GLU A 241 37.42 -11.57 -24.74
N LEU A 242 37.35 -12.83 -24.30
CA LEU A 242 37.71 -13.26 -22.94
C LEU A 242 38.82 -14.29 -23.01
N ALA A 243 39.98 -13.95 -22.43
CA ALA A 243 41.07 -14.90 -22.23
C ALA A 243 40.75 -15.89 -21.09
N PRO A 244 41.46 -17.03 -21.00
CA PRO A 244 41.32 -17.98 -19.90
C PRO A 244 41.35 -17.33 -18.52
N GLY A 245 40.37 -17.65 -17.68
CA GLY A 245 40.23 -17.11 -16.33
C GLY A 245 39.67 -15.69 -16.25
N GLN A 246 39.36 -15.03 -17.37
CA GLN A 246 38.76 -13.70 -17.35
C GLN A 246 37.24 -13.73 -17.15
N SER A 247 36.72 -12.65 -16.56
CA SER A 247 35.29 -12.40 -16.41
C SER A 247 34.90 -11.06 -17.00
N TYR A 248 33.67 -10.96 -17.47
CA TYR A 248 33.09 -9.72 -17.96
C TYR A 248 31.61 -9.62 -17.62
N ILE A 249 31.12 -8.38 -17.46
CA ILE A 249 29.72 -8.10 -17.14
C ILE A 249 29.10 -7.42 -18.36
N LEU A 250 28.04 -8.03 -18.90
CA LEU A 250 27.22 -7.44 -19.96
C LEU A 250 25.90 -6.94 -19.37
N VAL A 251 25.56 -5.70 -19.71
CA VAL A 251 24.29 -5.07 -19.35
C VAL A 251 23.67 -4.57 -20.65
N SER A 252 22.38 -4.88 -20.85
CA SER A 252 21.67 -4.44 -22.04
C SER A 252 21.45 -2.93 -22.03
N THR A 253 21.63 -2.30 -23.18
CA THR A 253 21.45 -0.86 -23.38
C THR A 253 20.01 -0.48 -23.76
N PHE A 254 19.13 -1.45 -24.03
CA PHE A 254 17.72 -1.20 -24.38
C PHE A 254 16.81 -2.33 -23.87
N PHE A 255 15.55 -1.99 -23.57
CA PHE A 255 14.60 -2.95 -22.98
C PHE A 255 13.97 -3.85 -24.05
N THR A 256 14.22 -5.16 -23.95
CA THR A 256 13.53 -6.20 -24.73
C THR A 256 12.94 -7.28 -23.82
N ARG A 257 12.06 -8.12 -24.36
CA ARG A 257 11.41 -9.17 -23.58
C ARG A 257 12.31 -10.37 -23.32
N TYR A 258 13.14 -10.72 -24.31
CA TYR A 258 14.05 -11.86 -24.25
C TYR A 258 15.49 -11.42 -24.47
N VAL A 259 16.41 -12.13 -23.83
CA VAL A 259 17.86 -11.91 -23.95
C VAL A 259 18.60 -13.24 -23.88
N ARG A 260 19.75 -13.34 -24.54
CA ARG A 260 20.67 -14.48 -24.44
C ARG A 260 22.11 -14.06 -24.72
N ILE A 261 23.06 -14.94 -24.41
CA ILE A 261 24.47 -14.78 -24.79
C ILE A 261 24.78 -15.66 -25.99
N ARG A 262 25.37 -15.07 -27.02
CA ARG A 262 26.04 -15.78 -28.12
C ARG A 262 27.52 -15.93 -27.77
N PHE A 263 28.09 -17.10 -28.01
CA PHE A 263 29.51 -17.36 -27.74
C PHE A 263 30.15 -18.26 -28.80
N ARG A 264 31.45 -18.11 -29.01
CA ARG A 264 32.27 -18.92 -29.94
C ARG A 264 33.76 -18.80 -29.60
N LEU A 265 34.59 -19.70 -30.13
CA LEU A 265 36.04 -19.51 -30.08
C LEU A 265 36.47 -18.32 -30.95
N VAL A 266 37.56 -17.67 -30.56
CA VAL A 266 38.28 -16.74 -31.45
C VAL A 266 38.74 -17.52 -32.71
N PRO A 267 38.68 -16.96 -33.93
CA PRO A 267 38.99 -17.71 -35.16
C PRO A 267 40.37 -18.38 -35.22
N ALA A 268 41.36 -17.88 -34.46
CA ALA A 268 42.70 -18.44 -34.38
C ALA A 268 42.81 -19.67 -33.44
N GLU A 269 41.80 -19.94 -32.62
CA GLU A 269 41.78 -21.04 -31.67
C GLU A 269 41.22 -22.32 -32.30
N SER A 270 41.73 -23.47 -31.84
CA SER A 270 41.25 -24.80 -32.23
C SER A 270 40.87 -25.64 -31.01
N GLY A 271 40.04 -26.67 -31.22
CA GLY A 271 39.53 -27.54 -30.16
C GLY A 271 38.25 -27.00 -29.52
N SER A 272 38.17 -27.07 -28.19
CA SER A 272 37.02 -26.61 -27.41
C SER A 272 37.45 -25.78 -26.20
N GLY A 273 36.65 -24.77 -25.88
CA GLY A 273 36.73 -23.98 -24.65
C GLY A 273 35.58 -24.31 -23.70
N THR A 274 35.52 -23.62 -22.57
CA THR A 274 34.44 -23.77 -21.59
C THR A 274 34.08 -22.42 -20.99
N ILE A 275 32.80 -22.11 -20.92
CA ILE A 275 32.29 -20.85 -20.39
C ILE A 275 31.25 -21.10 -19.31
N LYS A 276 31.23 -20.22 -18.30
CA LYS A 276 30.21 -20.16 -17.27
C LYS A 276 29.50 -18.82 -17.33
N ILE A 277 28.17 -18.86 -17.27
CA ILE A 277 27.30 -17.70 -17.47
C ILE A 277 26.34 -17.61 -16.29
N TRP A 278 26.19 -16.42 -15.72
CA TRP A 278 25.17 -16.11 -14.74
C TRP A 278 24.25 -15.01 -15.23
N LEU A 279 22.95 -15.19 -15.08
CA LEU A 279 21.98 -14.11 -15.18
C LEU A 279 21.57 -13.70 -13.77
N GLN A 280 21.83 -12.44 -13.43
CA GLN A 280 21.39 -11.83 -12.17
C GLN A 280 20.42 -10.69 -12.45
N GLY A 281 19.28 -10.68 -11.77
CA GLY A 281 18.23 -9.70 -12.02
C GLY A 281 17.35 -9.45 -10.81
N ARG A 282 16.74 -8.26 -10.79
CA ARG A 282 15.83 -7.78 -9.75
C ARG A 282 14.77 -6.84 -10.31
#